data_AF-A0A351VCI6-F1
#
_entry.id   AF-A0A351VCI6-F1
#
_cell.length_a   1.000
_cell.length_b   1.000
_cell.length_c   1.000
_cell.angle_alpha   90.00
_cell.angle_beta   90.00
_cell.angle_gamma   90.00
#
_symmetry.space_group_name_H-M   'P 1'
#
loop_
_entity.id
_entity.type
_entity.pdbx_description
1 polymer ?
#
loop_
_entity_poly.entity_id
_entity_poly.type
_entity_poly.pdbx_seq_one_letter_code
_entity_poly.pdbx_strand_id
1 'polypeptide(L)'
;MSSTALGAEKVIIFISDAHEKFCYEKLKEVRYQGVYHKALVYCLGISDDTRRNIYSIYDFKTGRVKTECLREGWQTSGSMRVVRMAYNLYCNGTPSVPDYDDAEEQVDECRRYTVEGLFCCAYLCRIKGLFHLMI
;
A
#
# COMPACT_ATOMS: atom_id res chain seq x y z
N MET A 1 -20.94 10.16 38.18
CA MET A 1 -19.73 10.75 37.58
C MET A 1 -18.53 9.93 38.06
N SER A 2 -17.91 9.14 37.19
CA SER A 2 -16.49 8.83 37.29
C SER A 2 -15.90 8.91 35.88
N SER A 3 -15.03 9.88 35.72
CA SER A 3 -14.19 10.13 34.56
C SER A 3 -13.05 9.14 34.55
N THR A 4 -12.92 8.35 33.48
CA THR A 4 -11.65 7.68 33.18
C THR A 4 -11.41 7.76 31.68
N ALA A 5 -10.68 8.78 31.27
CA ALA A 5 -10.03 8.82 29.95
C ALA A 5 -8.86 7.83 29.98
N LEU A 6 -9.18 6.54 29.78
CA LEU A 6 -8.19 5.51 29.51
C LEU A 6 -7.82 5.60 28.02
N GLY A 7 -6.54 5.85 27.76
CA GLY A 7 -5.99 6.05 26.42
C GLY A 7 -6.47 4.96 25.45
N ALA A 8 -6.99 5.40 24.31
CA ALA A 8 -7.39 4.51 23.24
C ALA A 8 -6.18 3.64 22.85
N GLU A 9 -6.23 2.34 23.16
CA GLU A 9 -5.34 1.38 22.52
C GLU A 9 -5.47 1.60 21.01
N LYS A 10 -4.34 1.83 20.34
CA LYS A 10 -4.32 2.02 18.89
C LYS A 10 -4.66 0.69 18.21
N VAL A 11 -5.95 0.42 18.05
CA VAL A 11 -6.41 -0.79 17.35
C VAL A 11 -6.19 -0.60 15.85
N ILE A 12 -5.26 -1.37 15.29
CA ILE A 12 -5.09 -1.46 13.84
C ILE A 12 -6.30 -2.21 13.28
N ILE A 13 -7.05 -1.57 12.38
CA ILE A 13 -8.25 -2.16 11.79
C ILE A 13 -7.85 -2.90 10.50
N PHE A 14 -7.97 -4.22 10.48
CA PHE A 14 -7.83 -5.01 9.26
C PHE A 14 -9.20 -5.23 8.61
N ILE A 15 -9.21 -5.33 7.28
CA ILE A 15 -10.44 -5.54 6.49
C ILE A 15 -10.91 -6.99 6.57
N SER A 16 -9.98 -7.91 6.82
CA SER A 16 -10.24 -9.34 6.97
C SER A 16 -9.08 -10.03 7.67
N ASP A 17 -9.32 -11.22 8.20
CA ASP A 17 -8.30 -12.08 8.81
C ASP A 17 -7.16 -12.39 7.82
N ALA A 18 -7.47 -12.50 6.52
CA ALA A 18 -6.46 -12.70 5.48
C ALA A 18 -5.53 -11.48 5.34
N HIS A 19 -6.06 -10.27 5.51
CA HIS A 19 -5.27 -9.05 5.51
C HIS A 19 -4.37 -9.01 6.76
N GLU A 20 -4.92 -9.28 7.94
CA GLU A 20 -4.15 -9.31 9.19
C GLU A 20 -3.01 -10.34 9.17
N LYS A 21 -3.34 -11.59 8.80
CA LYS A 21 -2.36 -12.68 8.71
C LYS A 21 -1.23 -12.34 7.75
N PHE A 22 -1.56 -11.83 6.56
CA PHE A 22 -0.58 -11.41 5.57
C PHE A 22 0.36 -10.33 6.13
N CYS A 23 -0.19 -9.34 6.83
CA CYS A 23 0.60 -8.26 7.41
C CYS A 23 1.64 -8.79 8.40
N TYR A 24 1.22 -9.63 9.36
CA TYR A 24 2.14 -10.19 10.34
C TYR A 24 3.16 -11.14 9.73
N GLU A 25 2.80 -11.89 8.69
CA GLU A 25 3.74 -12.76 7.98
C GLU A 25 4.81 -11.94 7.24
N LYS A 26 4.40 -10.96 6.42
CA LYS A 26 5.36 -10.20 5.60
C LYS A 26 6.19 -9.20 6.38
N LEU A 27 5.71 -8.70 7.52
CA LEU A 27 6.51 -7.88 8.42
C LEU A 27 7.70 -8.62 9.08
N LYS A 28 7.72 -9.96 9.03
CA LYS A 28 8.89 -10.75 9.45
C LYS A 28 9.95 -10.85 8.35
N GLU A 29 9.55 -10.67 7.09
CA GLU A 29 10.44 -10.75 5.93
C GLU A 29 11.06 -9.39 5.56
N VAL A 30 10.48 -8.27 6.01
CA VAL A 30 11.06 -6.95 5.75
C VAL A 30 12.37 -6.73 6.50
N ARG A 31 13.33 -6.10 5.84
CA ARG A 31 14.66 -5.78 6.40
C ARG A 31 14.61 -4.82 7.58
N TYR A 32 13.62 -3.92 7.58
CA TYR A 32 13.41 -2.92 8.63
C TYR A 32 11.92 -2.83 8.97
N GLN A 33 11.60 -2.76 10.26
CA GLN A 33 10.23 -2.57 10.73
C GLN A 33 9.85 -1.10 10.89
N GLY A 34 10.35 -0.25 9.99
CA GLY A 34 10.04 1.18 9.96
C GLY A 34 8.61 1.47 9.51
N VAL A 35 8.13 2.68 9.77
CA VAL A 35 6.76 3.12 9.43
C VAL A 35 6.43 2.94 7.94
N TYR A 36 7.39 3.20 7.05
CA TYR A 36 7.24 3.02 5.61
C TYR A 36 7.01 1.56 5.20
N HIS A 37 7.75 0.61 5.80
CA HIS A 37 7.61 -0.81 5.51
C HIS A 37 6.27 -1.35 6.04
N LYS A 38 5.83 -0.86 7.20
CA LYS A 38 4.52 -1.17 7.76
C LYS A 38 3.39 -0.66 6.87
N ALA A 39 3.50 0.58 6.39
CA ALA A 39 2.53 1.16 5.45
C ALA A 39 2.48 0.37 4.13
N LEU A 40 3.65 0.03 3.57
CA LEU A 40 3.75 -0.78 2.34
C LEU A 40 3.03 -2.12 2.51
N VAL A 41 3.40 -2.90 3.52
CA VAL A 41 2.84 -4.24 3.76
C VAL A 41 1.35 -4.16 4.05
N TYR A 42 0.91 -3.20 4.85
CA TYR A 42 -0.50 -2.98 5.13
C TYR A 42 -1.30 -2.67 3.86
N CYS A 43 -0.84 -1.72 3.03
CA CYS A 43 -1.52 -1.39 1.78
C CYS A 43 -1.62 -2.61 0.85
N LEU A 44 -0.53 -3.33 0.63
CA LEU A 44 -0.51 -4.52 -0.22
C LEU A 44 -1.32 -5.69 0.38
N GLY A 45 -1.55 -5.69 1.69
CA GLY A 45 -2.41 -6.66 2.36
C GLY A 45 -3.89 -6.46 2.08
N ILE A 46 -4.34 -5.31 1.57
CA ILE A 46 -5.75 -4.98 1.33
C ILE A 46 -6.33 -5.83 0.18
N SER A 47 -5.61 -5.93 -0.93
CA SER A 47 -6.09 -6.63 -2.13
C SER A 47 -5.60 -8.08 -2.16
N ASP A 48 -6.47 -8.99 -2.58
CA ASP A 48 -6.09 -10.39 -2.75
C ASP A 48 -5.06 -10.59 -3.86
N ASP A 49 -5.22 -9.84 -4.97
CA ASP A 49 -4.29 -9.84 -6.10
C ASP A 49 -2.88 -9.46 -5.66
N THR A 50 -2.75 -8.42 -4.82
CA THR A 50 -1.45 -7.94 -4.34
C THR A 50 -0.82 -8.88 -3.32
N ARG A 51 -1.62 -9.57 -2.50
CA ARG A 51 -1.11 -10.61 -1.58
C ARG A 51 -0.52 -11.80 -2.36
N ARG A 52 -1.21 -12.27 -3.39
CA ARG A 52 -0.76 -13.40 -4.23
C ARG A 52 0.51 -13.07 -5.02
N ASN A 53 0.65 -11.81 -5.45
CA ASN A 53 1.76 -11.37 -6.31
C ASN A 53 2.79 -10.50 -5.58
N ILE A 54 2.89 -10.62 -4.26
CA ILE A 54 3.72 -9.74 -3.43
C ILE A 54 5.20 -9.69 -3.85
N TYR A 55 5.76 -10.83 -4.30
CA TYR A 55 7.15 -10.91 -4.76
C TYR A 55 7.38 -10.32 -6.15
N SER A 56 6.33 -10.15 -6.95
CA SER A 56 6.36 -9.36 -8.18
C SER A 56 6.34 -7.86 -7.89
N ILE A 57 5.76 -7.45 -6.76
CA ILE A 57 5.59 -6.03 -6.39
C ILE A 57 6.78 -5.50 -5.59
N TYR A 58 7.34 -6.31 -4.67
CA TYR A 58 8.36 -5.88 -3.74
C TYR A 58 9.43 -6.96 -3.53
N ASP A 59 10.69 -6.53 -3.61
CA ASP A 59 11.84 -7.36 -3.26
C ASP A 59 12.19 -7.19 -1.78
N PHE A 60 11.83 -8.17 -0.96
CA PHE A 60 12.16 -8.18 0.46
C PHE A 60 13.66 -8.27 0.75
N LYS A 61 14.46 -8.83 -0.17
CA LYS A 61 15.91 -8.97 0.00
C LYS A 61 16.63 -7.65 -0.24
N THR A 62 16.26 -6.92 -1.29
CA THR A 62 16.89 -5.63 -1.63
C THR A 62 16.19 -4.44 -0.99
N GLY A 63 14.91 -4.57 -0.64
CA GLY A 63 14.06 -3.48 -0.16
C GLY A 63 13.59 -2.55 -1.28
N ARG A 64 13.49 -3.06 -2.51
CA ARG A 64 13.11 -2.27 -3.69
C ARG A 64 11.72 -2.65 -4.17
N VAL A 65 10.96 -1.62 -4.55
CA VAL A 65 9.72 -1.80 -5.31
C VAL A 65 10.03 -2.19 -6.75
N LYS A 66 9.13 -2.94 -7.38
CA LYS A 66 9.25 -3.46 -8.74
C LYS A 66 8.13 -2.90 -9.61
N THR A 67 8.38 -1.81 -10.30
CA THR A 67 7.36 -1.06 -11.03
C THR A 67 6.84 -1.81 -12.26
N GLU A 68 7.59 -2.81 -12.72
CA GLU A 68 7.22 -3.71 -13.82
C GLU A 68 5.92 -4.45 -13.52
N CYS A 69 5.59 -4.68 -12.24
CA CYS A 69 4.37 -5.35 -11.83
C CYS A 69 3.09 -4.66 -12.31
N LEU A 70 3.14 -3.35 -12.58
CA LEU A 70 2.00 -2.56 -13.08
C LEU A 70 1.60 -2.94 -14.51
N ARG A 71 2.46 -3.64 -15.24
CA ARG A 71 2.23 -4.13 -16.61
C ARG A 71 1.95 -5.64 -16.66
N GLU A 72 1.94 -6.32 -15.52
CA GLU A 72 1.67 -7.76 -15.46
C GLU A 72 0.19 -8.09 -15.64
N GLY A 73 -0.11 -9.21 -16.30
CA GLY A 73 -1.47 -9.58 -16.72
C GLY A 73 -2.46 -9.92 -15.60
N TRP A 74 -2.00 -10.02 -14.34
CA TRP A 74 -2.88 -10.23 -13.19
C TRP A 74 -3.52 -8.94 -12.66
N GLN A 75 -3.06 -7.78 -13.13
CA GLN A 75 -3.51 -6.49 -12.61
C GLN A 75 -4.98 -6.21 -12.94
N THR A 76 -5.72 -5.75 -11.93
CA THR A 76 -7.02 -5.12 -12.05
C THR A 76 -6.89 -3.61 -11.79
N SER A 77 -7.91 -2.82 -12.14
CA SER A 77 -7.93 -1.39 -11.79
C SER A 77 -7.83 -1.15 -10.29
N GLY A 78 -8.37 -2.07 -9.47
CA GLY A 78 -8.28 -2.03 -8.02
C GLY A 78 -6.87 -2.34 -7.50
N SER A 79 -6.24 -3.41 -7.97
CA SER A 79 -4.88 -3.77 -7.53
C SER A 79 -3.84 -2.73 -7.95
N MET A 80 -3.98 -2.17 -9.15
CA MET A 80 -3.14 -1.07 -9.64
C MET A 80 -3.15 0.15 -8.72
N ARG A 81 -4.31 0.51 -8.16
CA ARG A 81 -4.42 1.62 -7.19
C ARG A 81 -3.78 1.27 -5.86
N VAL A 82 -3.96 0.05 -5.37
CA VAL A 82 -3.34 -0.43 -4.13
C VAL A 82 -1.82 -0.43 -4.24
N VAL A 83 -1.27 -0.89 -5.37
CA VAL A 83 0.18 -0.87 -5.63
C VAL A 83 0.70 0.57 -5.64
N ARG A 84 0.07 1.47 -6.40
CA ARG A 84 0.49 2.89 -6.45
C ARG A 84 0.39 3.58 -5.08
N MET A 85 -0.64 3.27 -4.29
CA MET A 85 -0.75 3.78 -2.91
C MET A 85 0.40 3.27 -2.04
N ALA A 86 0.72 1.97 -2.11
CA ALA A 86 1.82 1.39 -1.36
C ALA A 86 3.17 2.01 -1.76
N TYR A 87 3.39 2.23 -3.07
CA TYR A 87 4.58 2.90 -3.61
C TYR A 87 4.69 4.34 -3.14
N ASN A 88 3.59 5.08 -3.16
CA ASN A 88 3.59 6.46 -2.71
C ASN A 88 3.99 6.57 -1.24
N LEU A 89 3.39 5.75 -0.39
CA LEU A 89 3.67 5.76 1.04
C LEU A 89 5.09 5.27 1.34
N TYR A 90 5.58 4.25 0.63
CA TYR A 90 6.91 3.68 0.88
C TYR A 90 8.05 4.54 0.37
N CYS A 91 7.94 5.05 -0.87
CA CYS A 91 8.99 5.81 -1.54
C CYS A 91 8.86 7.32 -1.34
N ASN A 92 7.75 7.80 -0.76
CA ASN A 92 7.40 9.22 -0.70
C ASN A 92 7.45 9.88 -2.09
N GLY A 93 6.92 9.19 -3.11
CA GLY A 93 7.06 9.60 -4.50
C GLY A 93 6.26 8.74 -5.47
N THR A 94 6.63 8.79 -6.75
CA THR A 94 5.92 8.13 -7.85
C THR A 94 6.90 7.26 -8.65
N PRO A 95 7.34 6.13 -8.08
CA PRO A 95 8.51 5.40 -8.59
C PRO A 95 8.33 4.79 -9.98
N SER A 96 7.09 4.64 -10.47
CA SER A 96 6.80 4.15 -11.83
C SER A 96 6.81 5.22 -12.91
N VAL A 97 6.79 6.52 -12.55
CA VAL A 97 6.82 7.61 -13.55
C VAL A 97 8.05 7.55 -14.44
N PRO A 98 9.28 7.31 -13.92
CA PRO A 98 10.47 7.19 -14.76
C PRO A 98 10.48 5.98 -15.71
N ASP A 99 9.54 5.04 -15.62
CA ASP A 99 9.45 3.90 -16.53
C ASP A 99 8.89 4.27 -17.91
N TYR A 100 8.42 5.51 -18.07
CA TYR A 100 7.81 6.00 -19.30
C TYR A 100 8.75 7.00 -19.97
N ASP A 101 8.97 6.85 -21.28
CA ASP A 101 9.85 7.74 -22.03
C ASP A 101 9.12 9.01 -22.49
N ASP A 102 7.81 8.92 -22.73
CA ASP A 102 6.99 10.01 -23.20
C ASP A 102 6.52 10.93 -22.05
N ALA A 103 6.59 12.24 -22.27
CA ALA A 103 6.27 13.23 -21.26
C ALA A 103 4.77 13.28 -20.91
N GLU A 104 3.89 12.99 -21.86
CA GLU A 104 2.45 12.93 -21.63
C GLU A 104 2.09 11.67 -20.82
N GLU A 105 2.70 10.53 -21.14
CA GLU A 105 2.56 9.29 -20.35
C GLU A 105 3.11 9.44 -18.93
N GLN A 106 4.25 10.12 -18.75
CA GLN A 106 4.79 10.44 -17.42
C GLN A 106 3.80 11.29 -16.60
N VAL A 107 3.18 12.28 -17.23
CA VAL A 107 2.18 13.14 -16.57
C VAL A 107 0.92 12.34 -16.25
N ASP A 108 0.44 11.48 -17.14
CA ASP A 108 -0.70 10.60 -16.87
C ASP A 108 -0.42 9.65 -15.69
N GLU A 109 0.76 9.00 -15.69
CA GLU A 109 1.15 8.12 -14.59
C GLU A 109 1.26 8.90 -13.28
N CYS A 110 1.85 10.11 -13.29
CA CYS A 110 1.92 10.98 -12.13
C CYS A 110 0.53 11.34 -11.57
N ARG A 111 -0.44 11.64 -12.44
CA ARG A 111 -1.84 11.93 -12.06
C ARG A 111 -2.50 10.75 -11.35
N ARG A 112 -2.11 9.50 -11.64
CA ARG A 112 -2.66 8.30 -10.98
C ARG A 112 -2.23 8.17 -9.52
N TYR A 113 -1.23 8.92 -9.07
CA TYR A 113 -0.81 9.00 -7.67
C TYR A 113 -1.52 10.09 -6.87
N THR A 114 -2.38 10.90 -7.50
CA THR A 114 -3.19 11.89 -6.79
C THR A 114 -4.19 11.22 -5.86
N VAL A 115 -4.70 11.97 -4.89
CA VAL A 115 -5.75 11.48 -3.97
C VAL A 115 -6.95 10.96 -4.76
N GLU A 116 -7.36 11.64 -5.82
CA GLU A 116 -8.46 11.20 -6.69
C GLU A 116 -8.13 9.89 -7.42
N GLY A 117 -6.91 9.76 -7.94
CA GLY A 117 -6.44 8.54 -8.63
C GLY A 117 -6.37 7.32 -7.71
N LEU A 118 -5.96 7.52 -6.46
CA LEU A 118 -5.78 6.47 -5.45
C LEU A 118 -7.09 6.13 -4.71
N PHE A 119 -7.91 7.13 -4.37
CA PHE A 119 -9.08 6.98 -3.51
C PHE A 119 -10.38 7.12 -4.32
N CYS A 120 -10.86 6.01 -4.88
CA CYS A 120 -12.23 5.91 -5.40
C CYS A 120 -13.18 5.45 -4.28
N CYS A 121 -14.45 5.90 -4.31
CA CYS A 121 -15.45 5.80 -3.24
C CYS A 121 -15.61 4.41 -2.56
N ALA A 122 -15.31 3.31 -3.26
CA ALA A 122 -15.35 1.96 -2.70
C ALA A 122 -14.17 1.61 -1.77
N TYR A 123 -13.01 2.27 -1.91
CA TYR A 123 -11.79 1.99 -1.15
C TYR A 123 -11.60 2.92 0.07
N LEU A 124 -12.23 4.10 0.09
CA LEU A 124 -12.24 4.98 1.28
C LEU A 124 -12.80 4.28 2.52
N CYS A 125 -13.79 3.40 2.37
CA CYS A 125 -14.31 2.58 3.47
C CYS A 125 -13.30 1.55 4.00
N ARG A 126 -12.29 1.17 3.21
CA ARG A 126 -11.31 0.11 3.51
C ARG A 126 -10.00 0.64 4.13
N ILE A 127 -9.74 1.95 4.05
CA ILE A 127 -8.45 2.56 4.44
C ILE A 127 -8.51 3.19 5.85
N LYS A 128 -9.63 3.06 6.58
CA LYS A 128 -9.78 3.60 7.95
C LYS A 128 -8.65 3.18 8.92
N GLY A 129 -8.04 2.00 8.74
CA GLY A 129 -6.90 1.56 9.57
C GLY A 129 -5.55 2.21 9.24
N LEU A 130 -5.37 2.78 8.05
CA LEU A 130 -4.10 3.38 7.63
C LEU A 130 -3.79 4.67 8.39
N PHE A 131 -4.83 5.46 8.72
CA PHE A 131 -4.69 6.66 9.55
C PHE A 131 -4.17 6.36 10.96
N HIS A 132 -4.38 5.14 11.47
CA HIS A 132 -3.88 4.75 12.79
C HIS A 132 -2.44 4.23 12.77
N LEU A 133 -1.91 3.87 11.59
CA LEU A 133 -0.52 3.45 11.41
C LEU A 133 0.45 4.63 11.27
N MET A 134 -0.07 5.81 10.89
CA MET A 134 0.70 7.01 10.54
C MET A 134 0.79 8.06 11.66
N ILE A 135 0.18 7.81 12.83
CA ILE A 135 0.18 8.67 14.03
C ILE A 135 0.63 7.86 15.23
#